data_AF-A0A6A7ZVW3-F1
#
_entry.id   AF-A0A6A7ZVW3-F1
#
_cell.length_a   1.000
_cell.length_b   1.000
_cell.length_c   1.000
_cell.angle_alpha   90.00
_cell.angle_beta   90.00
_cell.angle_gamma   90.00
#
_symmetry.space_group_name_H-M   'P 1'
#
loop_
_entity.id
_entity.type
_entity.pdbx_description
1 polymer ?
#
loop_
_entity_poly.entity_id
_entity_poly.type
_entity_poly.pdbx_seq_one_letter_code
_entity_poly.pdbx_strand_id
1 'polypeptide(L)'
;MIEPKSQSIWRAYSYAWITFAFFILSVVGHWIFGWFAYVDEQSALRQPADSGGYIIEMSRDTLENWQSEFLQLLWQVGGLAFLLFVGSPQSKEGSDRVEAKLDELLKLVDRKKGQSIIKELDEQYGGRHTDVPHQHR
;
A
#
# COMPACT_ATOMS: atom_id res chain seq x y z
N MET A 1 -28.21 6.96 -25.05
CA MET A 1 -26.93 7.70 -24.93
C MET A 1 -26.79 8.07 -23.46
N ILE A 2 -25.89 7.41 -22.73
CA ILE A 2 -25.69 7.68 -21.29
C ILE A 2 -24.51 8.66 -21.20
N GLU A 3 -24.75 9.89 -20.75
CA GLU A 3 -23.68 10.84 -20.51
C GLU A 3 -22.76 10.34 -19.38
N PRO A 4 -21.44 10.33 -19.56
CA PRO A 4 -20.53 9.99 -18.48
C PRO A 4 -20.59 11.09 -17.41
N LYS A 5 -21.10 10.74 -16.23
CA LYS A 5 -21.12 11.63 -15.07
C LYS A 5 -19.67 11.94 -14.67
N SER A 6 -19.21 13.16 -14.92
CA SER A 6 -17.90 13.65 -14.47
C SER A 6 -17.80 13.47 -12.96
N GLN A 7 -16.98 12.51 -12.52
CA GLN A 7 -16.72 12.30 -11.10
C GLN A 7 -15.87 13.46 -10.62
N SER A 8 -16.43 14.30 -9.75
CA SER A 8 -15.69 15.39 -9.11
C SER A 8 -14.44 14.84 -8.43
N ILE A 9 -13.28 15.42 -8.73
CA ILE A 9 -11.97 15.07 -8.12
C ILE A 9 -12.07 15.03 -6.59
N TRP A 10 -12.87 15.92 -5.99
CA TRP A 10 -13.14 15.95 -4.55
C TRP A 10 -13.83 14.69 -4.03
N ARG A 11 -14.74 14.09 -4.80
CA ARG A 11 -15.40 12.83 -4.43
C ARG A 11 -14.50 11.64 -4.71
N ALA A 12 -13.81 11.64 -5.84
CA ALA A 12 -12.89 10.58 -6.24
C ALA A 12 -11.73 10.39 -5.25
N TYR A 13 -11.22 11.49 -4.69
CA TYR A 13 -10.11 11.49 -3.72
C TYR A 13 -10.53 11.89 -2.31
N SER A 14 -11.81 11.75 -1.97
CA SER A 14 -12.37 12.15 -0.67
C SER A 14 -11.60 11.55 0.52
N TYR A 15 -11.26 10.26 0.45
CA TYR A 15 -10.44 9.60 1.47
C TYR A 15 -9.06 10.27 1.63
N ALA A 16 -8.38 10.60 0.53
CA ALA A 16 -7.08 11.26 0.58
C ALA A 16 -7.17 12.64 1.23
N TRP A 17 -8.20 13.43 0.89
CA TRP A 17 -8.41 14.75 1.49
C TRP A 17 -8.74 14.71 2.98
N ILE A 18 -9.60 13.77 3.40
CA ILE A 18 -9.94 13.61 4.82
C ILE A 18 -8.71 13.18 5.62
N THR A 19 -7.98 12.18 5.14
CA THR A 19 -6.74 11.72 5.78
C THR A 19 -5.69 12.81 5.82
N PHE A 20 -5.54 13.58 4.74
CA PHE A 20 -4.62 14.71 4.70
C PHE A 20 -5.02 15.79 5.71
N ALA A 21 -6.31 16.09 5.87
CA ALA A 21 -6.78 17.02 6.89
C ALA A 21 -6.44 16.55 8.31
N PHE A 22 -6.66 15.27 8.62
CA PHE A 22 -6.25 14.69 9.90
C PHE A 22 -4.73 14.74 10.11
N PHE A 23 -3.96 14.49 9.05
CA PHE A 23 -2.50 14.59 9.09
C PHE A 23 -2.02 16.02 9.39
N ILE A 24 -2.58 17.04 8.73
CA ILE A 24 -2.24 18.43 9.01
C ILE A 24 -2.64 18.80 10.43
N LEU A 25 -3.83 18.39 10.88
CA LEU A 25 -4.29 18.63 12.25
C LEU A 25 -3.34 18.00 13.28
N SER A 26 -2.88 16.77 13.04
CA SER A 26 -1.95 16.09 13.94
C SER A 26 -0.57 16.74 13.95
N VAL A 27 -0.04 17.16 12.79
CA VAL A 27 1.25 17.86 12.69
C VAL A 27 1.19 19.20 13.41
N VAL A 28 0.12 19.98 13.19
CA VAL A 28 -0.07 21.26 13.89
C VAL A 28 -0.21 21.03 15.39
N GLY A 29 -0.99 20.03 15.81
CA GLY A 29 -1.12 19.65 17.21
C GLY A 29 0.23 19.27 17.83
N HIS A 30 1.01 18.43 17.16
CA HIS A 30 2.34 18.01 17.60
C HIS A 30 3.26 19.21 17.87
N TRP A 31 3.28 20.19 16.95
CA TRP A 31 4.05 21.42 17.15
C TRP A 31 3.47 22.28 18.28
N ILE A 32 2.16 22.52 18.34
CA ILE A 32 1.55 23.31 19.44
C ILE A 32 1.87 22.71 20.82
N PHE A 33 1.72 21.40 20.99
CA PHE A 33 2.07 20.72 22.24
C PHE A 33 3.58 20.69 22.49
N GLY A 34 4.39 20.56 21.44
CA GLY A 34 5.84 20.68 21.50
C GLY A 34 6.29 22.04 22.02
N TRP A 35 5.61 23.14 21.65
CA TRP A 35 5.92 24.47 22.20
C TRP A 35 5.72 24.53 23.71
N PHE A 36 4.62 23.98 24.22
CA PHE A 36 4.37 23.94 25.67
C PHE A 36 5.44 23.12 26.40
N ALA A 37 5.85 21.97 25.85
CA ALA A 37 6.91 21.14 26.41
C ALA A 37 8.27 21.86 26.40
N TYR A 38 8.62 22.48 25.27
CA TYR A 38 9.87 23.23 25.11
C TYR A 38 9.97 24.42 26.07
N VAL A 39 8.87 25.18 26.24
CA VAL A 39 8.84 26.30 27.19
C VAL A 39 9.00 25.82 28.63
N ASP A 40 8.37 24.71 28.99
CA ASP A 40 8.50 24.11 30.32
C ASP A 40 9.94 23.67 30.60
N GLU A 41 10.58 23.00 29.64
CA GLU A 41 11.98 22.58 29.72
C GLU A 41 12.93 23.78 29.85
N GLN A 42 12.77 24.80 29.01
CA GLN A 42 13.59 26.00 29.09
C GLN A 42 13.39 26.75 30.41
N SER A 43 12.17 26.75 30.96
CA SER A 43 11.89 27.30 32.28
C SER A 43 12.64 26.54 33.38
N ALA A 44 12.64 25.20 33.33
CA ALA A 44 13.37 24.35 34.26
C ALA A 44 14.90 24.58 34.18
N LEU A 45 15.42 24.83 32.98
CA LEU A 45 16.82 25.15 32.72
C LEU A 45 17.19 26.62 33.00
N ARG A 46 16.22 27.46 33.39
CA ARG A 46 16.37 28.92 33.57
C ARG A 46 16.89 29.64 32.32
N GLN A 47 16.54 29.13 31.14
CA GLN A 47 16.86 29.76 29.86
C GLN A 47 15.61 30.42 29.26
N PRO A 48 15.77 31.52 28.49
CA PRO A 48 14.65 32.08 27.74
C PRO A 48 14.26 31.12 26.61
N ALA A 49 12.95 30.91 26.44
CA ALA A 49 12.44 30.19 25.28
C ALA A 49 12.64 31.03 24.02
N ASP A 50 13.52 30.56 23.13
CA ASP A 50 13.75 31.15 21.81
C ASP A 50 13.07 30.34 20.70
N SER A 51 12.55 31.06 19.70
CA SER A 51 11.87 30.46 18.54
C SER A 51 12.79 29.68 17.61
N GLY A 52 14.07 30.07 17.49
CA GLY A 52 15.03 29.37 16.65
C GLY A 52 15.38 28.00 17.22
N GLY A 53 15.68 27.95 18.53
CA GLY A 53 15.91 26.69 19.24
C GLY A 53 14.73 25.73 19.13
N TYR A 54 13.52 26.27 19.33
CA TYR A 54 12.28 25.51 19.20
C TYR A 54 12.08 24.91 17.81
N ILE A 55 12.29 25.68 16.74
CA ILE A 55 12.14 25.19 15.36
C ILE A 55 13.12 24.05 15.08
N ILE A 56 14.37 24.17 15.55
CA ILE A 56 15.39 23.12 15.35
C ILE A 56 14.99 21.85 16.10
N GLU A 57 14.61 21.97 17.37
CA GLU A 57 14.17 20.86 18.22
C GLU A 57 12.98 20.12 17.59
N MET A 58 11.91 20.83 17.26
CA MET A 58 10.71 20.24 16.66
C MET A 58 10.96 19.66 15.27
N SER A 59 11.84 20.28 14.48
CA SER A 59 12.23 19.74 13.17
C SER A 59 12.98 18.44 13.33
N ARG A 60 13.91 18.36 14.30
CA ARG A 60 14.64 17.13 14.62
C ARG A 60 13.66 16.05 15.05
N ASP A 61 12.82 16.32 16.04
CA ASP A 61 11.86 15.36 16.58
C ASP A 61 10.87 14.86 15.49
N THR A 62 10.39 15.78 14.63
CA THR A 62 9.53 15.43 13.49
C THR A 62 10.26 14.53 12.49
N LEU A 63 11.52 14.85 12.16
CA LEU A 63 12.32 14.08 11.20
C LEU A 63 12.76 12.73 11.75
N GLU A 64 13.07 12.63 13.04
CA GLU A 64 13.40 11.37 13.71
C GLU A 64 12.20 10.41 13.71
N ASN A 65 11.01 10.92 14.05
CA ASN A 65 9.77 10.15 13.95
C ASN A 65 9.47 9.75 12.50
N TRP A 66 9.65 10.65 11.54
CA TRP A 66 9.44 10.34 10.14
C TRP A 66 10.43 9.29 9.61
N GLN A 67 11.70 9.39 10.00
CA GLN A 67 12.74 8.43 9.63
C GLN A 67 12.42 7.03 10.15
N SER A 68 12.06 6.90 11.43
CA SER A 68 11.80 5.60 12.05
C SER A 68 10.56 4.94 11.46
N GLU A 69 9.46 5.69 11.31
CA GLU A 69 8.21 5.20 10.72
C GLU A 69 8.38 4.84 9.25
N PHE A 70 9.14 5.62 8.47
CA PHE A 70 9.40 5.29 7.07
C PHE A 70 10.24 4.02 6.94
N LEU A 71 11.28 3.87 7.77
CA LEU A 71 12.09 2.64 7.78
C LEU A 71 11.26 1.43 8.18
N GLN A 72 10.39 1.58 9.18
CA GLN A 72 9.46 0.52 9.60
C GLN A 72 8.50 0.13 8.46
N LEU A 73 7.83 1.09 7.83
CA LEU A 73 6.90 0.83 6.73
C LEU A 73 7.59 0.21 5.51
N LEU A 74 8.80 0.69 5.17
CA LEU A 74 9.60 0.13 4.09
C LEU A 74 9.99 -1.31 4.40
N TRP A 75 10.43 -1.59 5.62
CA TRP A 75 10.77 -2.94 6.04
C TRP A 75 9.55 -3.86 6.07
N GLN A 76 8.41 -3.39 6.58
CA GLN A 76 7.18 -4.17 6.61
C GLN A 76 6.69 -4.46 5.20
N VAL A 77 6.42 -3.46 4.38
CA VAL A 77 5.84 -3.65 3.04
C VAL A 77 6.87 -4.24 2.09
N GLY A 78 8.04 -3.61 1.99
CA GLY A 78 9.11 -4.03 1.08
C GLY A 78 9.75 -5.34 1.50
N GLY A 79 10.02 -5.52 2.79
CA GLY A 79 10.56 -6.77 3.32
C GLY A 79 9.57 -7.93 3.20
N LEU A 80 8.28 -7.74 3.50
CA LEU A 80 7.27 -8.78 3.26
C LEU A 80 7.12 -9.09 1.77
N ALA A 81 7.07 -8.07 0.91
CA ALA A 81 7.00 -8.27 -0.54
C ALA A 81 8.22 -9.06 -1.05
N PHE A 82 9.42 -8.72 -0.58
CA PHE A 82 10.65 -9.44 -0.91
C PHE A 82 10.63 -10.89 -0.42
N LEU A 83 10.23 -11.13 0.83
CA LEU A 83 10.13 -12.48 1.39
C LEU A 83 9.05 -13.33 0.70
N LEU A 84 7.93 -12.73 0.30
CA LEU A 84 6.92 -13.40 -0.53
C LEU A 84 7.48 -13.72 -1.92
N PHE A 85 8.17 -12.78 -2.54
CA PHE A 85 8.74 -12.97 -3.88
C PHE A 85 9.83 -14.07 -3.90
N VAL A 86 10.73 -14.07 -2.92
CA VAL A 86 11.84 -15.05 -2.83
C VAL A 86 11.40 -16.37 -2.21
N GLY A 87 10.44 -16.32 -1.28
CA GLY A 87 10.11 -17.42 -0.37
C GLY A 87 8.77 -18.11 -0.60
N SER A 88 7.95 -17.74 -1.59
CA SER A 88 6.70 -18.46 -1.89
C SER A 88 6.82 -19.36 -3.13
N PRO A 89 7.10 -20.67 -2.94
CA PRO A 89 6.69 -21.72 -3.86
C PRO A 89 5.15 -21.82 -3.96
N GLN A 90 4.43 -21.44 -2.90
CA GLN A 90 2.98 -21.60 -2.81
C GLN A 90 2.17 -20.75 -3.80
N SER A 91 2.65 -19.58 -4.22
CA SER A 91 1.93 -18.77 -5.22
C SER A 91 1.99 -19.38 -6.62
N LYS A 92 3.10 -20.05 -6.97
CA LYS A 92 3.24 -20.77 -8.25
C LYS A 92 2.55 -22.13 -8.18
N GLU A 93 2.83 -22.91 -7.14
CA GLU A 93 2.20 -24.23 -6.97
C GLU A 93 0.68 -24.16 -6.76
N GLY A 94 0.17 -23.06 -6.19
CA GLY A 94 -1.25 -22.84 -5.97
C GLY A 94 -2.02 -22.65 -7.28
N SER A 95 -1.57 -21.75 -8.17
CA SER A 95 -2.19 -21.53 -9.48
C SER A 95 -2.08 -22.79 -10.34
N ASP A 96 -0.89 -23.35 -10.43
CA ASP A 96 -0.59 -24.47 -11.33
C ASP A 96 -1.40 -25.71 -10.92
N ARG A 97 -1.59 -25.94 -9.60
CA ARG A 97 -2.41 -27.04 -9.10
C ARG A 97 -3.90 -26.81 -9.31
N VAL A 98 -4.38 -25.57 -9.30
CA VAL A 98 -5.80 -25.26 -9.58
C VAL A 98 -6.08 -25.43 -11.06
N GLU A 99 -5.19 -24.96 -11.93
CA GLU A 99 -5.25 -25.13 -13.38
C GLU A 99 -5.26 -26.61 -13.76
N ALA A 100 -4.32 -27.40 -13.22
CA ALA A 100 -4.27 -28.85 -13.44
C ALA A 100 -5.57 -29.57 -13.02
N LYS A 101 -6.21 -29.14 -11.93
CA LYS A 101 -7.50 -29.70 -11.50
C LYS A 101 -8.64 -29.31 -12.45
N LEU A 102 -8.65 -28.08 -12.95
CA LEU A 102 -9.66 -27.59 -13.87
C LEU A 102 -9.57 -28.30 -15.23
N ASP A 103 -8.36 -28.55 -15.72
CA ASP A 103 -8.10 -29.31 -16.93
C ASP A 103 -8.63 -30.73 -16.84
N GLU A 104 -8.40 -31.41 -15.70
CA GLU A 104 -8.92 -32.75 -15.48
C GLU A 104 -10.45 -32.76 -15.42
N LEU A 105 -11.09 -31.76 -14.81
CA LEU A 105 -12.55 -31.62 -14.82
C LEU A 105 -13.10 -31.41 -16.24
N LEU A 106 -12.47 -30.55 -17.05
CA LEU A 106 -12.87 -30.30 -18.43
C LEU A 106 -12.76 -31.57 -19.29
N LYS A 107 -11.70 -32.35 -19.11
CA LYS A 107 -11.51 -33.65 -19.78
C LYS A 107 -12.56 -34.69 -19.38
N LEU A 108 -13.03 -34.66 -18.13
CA LEU A 108 -14.05 -35.57 -17.60
C LEU A 108 -15.46 -35.23 -18.09
N VAL A 109 -15.78 -33.95 -18.31
CA VAL A 109 -17.09 -33.50 -18.82
C VAL A 109 -17.25 -33.83 -20.30
N ASP A 110 -16.28 -33.43 -21.13
CA ASP A 110 -16.25 -33.77 -22.56
C ASP A 110 -14.79 -33.81 -23.04
N ARG A 111 -14.31 -35.01 -23.33
CA ARG A 111 -12.90 -35.23 -23.64
C ARG A 111 -12.45 -34.54 -24.93
N LYS A 112 -13.31 -34.45 -25.95
CA LYS A 112 -12.94 -33.83 -27.25
C LYS A 112 -13.04 -32.31 -27.17
N LYS A 113 -14.15 -31.80 -26.62
CA LYS A 113 -14.39 -30.36 -26.51
C LYS A 113 -13.51 -29.70 -25.44
N GLY A 114 -13.25 -30.41 -24.33
CA GLY A 114 -12.35 -29.95 -23.28
C GLY A 114 -10.92 -29.76 -23.78
N GLN A 115 -10.38 -30.70 -24.55
CA GLN A 115 -9.03 -30.58 -25.12
C GLN A 115 -8.90 -29.42 -26.11
N SER A 116 -9.92 -29.16 -26.95
CA SER A 116 -9.88 -28.02 -27.86
C SER A 116 -9.92 -26.68 -27.12
N ILE A 117 -10.72 -26.59 -26.05
CA ILE A 117 -10.85 -25.37 -25.23
C ILE A 117 -9.56 -25.07 -24.47
N ILE A 118 -8.94 -26.09 -23.86
CA ILE A 118 -7.66 -25.93 -23.16
C ILE A 118 -6.59 -25.43 -24.13
N LYS A 119 -6.48 -26.04 -25.32
CA LYS A 119 -5.52 -25.62 -26.33
C LYS A 119 -5.73 -24.17 -26.81
N GLU A 120 -6.97 -23.76 -27.00
CA GLU A 120 -7.31 -22.38 -27.40
C GLU A 120 -6.96 -21.37 -26.32
N LEU A 121 -7.23 -21.70 -25.05
CA LEU A 121 -6.83 -20.89 -23.89
C LEU A 121 -5.31 -20.78 -23.78
N ASP A 122 -4.58 -21.87 -23.93
CA ASP A 122 -3.11 -21.87 -23.91
C ASP A 122 -2.53 -21.02 -25.04
N GLU A 123 -3.08 -21.07 -26.25
CA GLU A 123 -2.63 -20.25 -27.38
C GLU A 123 -2.93 -18.75 -27.17
N GLN A 124 -4.06 -18.41 -26.54
CA GLN A 124 -4.47 -17.02 -26.28
C GLN A 124 -3.79 -16.40 -25.03
N TYR A 125 -3.40 -17.22 -24.06
CA TYR A 125 -2.90 -16.78 -22.75
C TYR A 125 -1.50 -17.31 -22.40
N GLY A 126 -0.88 -18.18 -23.18
CA GLY A 126 0.37 -18.90 -22.85
C GLY A 126 1.64 -18.05 -22.64
N GLY A 127 1.56 -16.73 -22.87
CA GLY A 127 2.61 -15.77 -22.49
C GLY A 127 2.40 -15.10 -21.13
N ARG A 128 1.28 -15.34 -20.44
CA ARG A 128 0.81 -14.62 -19.25
C ARG A 128 0.90 -15.43 -17.95
N HIS A 129 1.73 -16.46 -17.89
CA HIS A 129 1.95 -17.23 -16.64
C HIS A 129 2.50 -16.37 -15.47
N THR A 130 2.93 -15.13 -15.72
CA THR A 130 3.35 -14.17 -14.69
C THR A 130 2.31 -13.12 -14.33
N ASP A 131 1.23 -13.00 -15.11
CA ASP A 131 0.33 -11.87 -15.00
C ASP A 131 -0.89 -12.27 -14.18
N VAL A 132 -0.90 -11.80 -12.94
CA VAL A 132 -2.03 -11.90 -12.01
C VAL A 132 -3.32 -11.54 -12.77
N PRO A 133 -4.36 -12.40 -12.80
CA PRO A 133 -5.52 -12.15 -13.63
C PRO A 133 -6.22 -10.87 -13.17
N HIS A 134 -6.24 -9.89 -14.06
CA HIS A 134 -6.99 -8.66 -13.88
C HIS A 134 -8.44 -8.98 -13.52
N GLN A 135 -8.86 -8.53 -12.33
CA GLN A 135 -10.26 -8.42 -11.96
C GLN A 135 -10.97 -7.56 -13.00
N HIS A 136 -11.79 -8.19 -13.85
CA HIS A 136 -12.77 -7.47 -14.66
C HIS A 136 -14.17 -7.80 -14.17
N ARG A 137 -14.85 -6.73 -13.75
CA ARG A 137 -16.28 -6.61 -13.49
C ARG A 137 -17.10 -6.81 -14.76
#